data_AF-A0A7G7MLW9-F1
#
_entry.id   AF-A0A7G7MLW9-F1
#
_cell.length_a   1.000
_cell.length_b   1.000
_cell.length_c   1.000
_cell.angle_alpha   90.00
_cell.angle_beta   90.00
_cell.angle_gamma   90.00
#
_symmetry.space_group_name_H-M   'P 1'
#
loop_
_entity.id
_entity.type
_entity.pdbx_description
1 polymer ?
#
loop_
_entity_poly.entity_id
_entity_poly.type
_entity_poly.pdbx_seq_one_letter_code
_entity_poly.pdbx_strand_id
1 'polypeptide(L)'
;MPEPETPAADRTGRRRSLLTVLTVGVTLAGIVGTVVLDGPTDVPARPAPAVAEVDGSADATAPVVDPSGDAQARIVTAEDDRVFATVGDSPGTGAPYEVPAVAPSIVPTVVLTARERPYDLPALERLDAAARMQGGDWMLTRSVLVGRGAVLDVQAPGSTLRMASGTAGFAALVVLRGTLRMGGEPGAPLRVTSWDPAAGRVDTELADGRSYVRSVGGRMDLSHVDASELGFWSGRTGGVAWTGSAGEPGRGSATATVVSRSHYGMFTSRVEDLLINGGAVRDNAADGLLVHRESAGVTVRELATSGNARHGVAVSSGTERVVLSGVTAEANGGTGIRIDGSAPAASASASGASTAPGRGFTVERSAATGNGETGILAAGATDLVLRGNTVAGSPDGIVVRGAAAGPELTGNAVDAEGFGIAVRDGVTDARLTGNSVTSATVAVQVSDAAATVRDTTVSDAARYGVSLVGAVDGTAVEANLLAGSGPAAVDVHRVAVGSNVTLTGNDATGWTVDRDDVAYWAAYVVDHPLVLLWLLILLVPVAAQVRARIRARVRAVVATPYPPLDGVPPVPPATPALAPLDRIALARAVAARGTTSRPGHPPVPPHRPAAGATRVTVVPADE
;
A
#
# COMPACT_ATOMS: atom_id res chain seq x y z
N MET A 1 5.84 69.34 -5.34
CA MET A 1 5.82 70.19 -6.55
C MET A 1 5.22 69.37 -7.68
N PRO A 2 4.58 69.99 -8.68
CA PRO A 2 3.79 69.31 -9.71
C PRO A 2 4.63 68.82 -10.92
N GLU A 3 3.94 68.37 -11.95
CA GLU A 3 4.41 67.80 -13.23
C GLU A 3 5.30 68.74 -14.07
N PRO A 4 5.75 68.29 -15.26
CA PRO A 4 4.99 68.72 -16.44
C PRO A 4 4.62 67.63 -17.47
N GLU A 5 3.36 67.72 -17.92
CA GLU A 5 2.88 67.67 -19.31
C GLU A 5 3.00 66.38 -20.17
N THR A 6 1.81 65.91 -20.58
CA THR A 6 1.60 65.15 -21.82
C THR A 6 1.40 66.08 -23.01
N PRO A 7 1.52 65.55 -24.24
CA PRO A 7 0.49 65.84 -25.24
C PRO A 7 -0.22 64.57 -25.74
N ALA A 8 -1.42 64.76 -26.32
CA ALA A 8 -2.32 63.69 -26.76
C ALA A 8 -2.62 63.76 -28.28
N ALA A 9 -3.59 62.96 -28.73
CA ALA A 9 -4.02 62.71 -30.12
C ALA A 9 -3.14 61.72 -30.92
N ASP A 10 -3.67 61.00 -31.93
CA ASP A 10 -5.01 61.06 -32.53
C ASP A 10 -5.79 59.73 -32.45
N ARG A 11 -7.12 59.80 -32.62
CA ARG A 11 -8.07 58.69 -32.62
C ARG A 11 -8.97 58.70 -33.87
N THR A 12 -8.38 58.77 -35.07
CA THR A 12 -9.05 58.47 -36.34
C THR A 12 -8.24 57.48 -37.18
N GLY A 13 -8.80 56.59 -38.01
CA GLY A 13 -10.22 56.25 -38.19
C GLY A 13 -10.57 55.86 -39.64
N ARG A 14 -10.31 54.61 -40.07
CA ARG A 14 -10.80 54.13 -41.39
C ARG A 14 -11.09 52.62 -41.46
N ARG A 15 -12.30 52.29 -41.95
CA ARG A 15 -12.68 51.00 -42.55
C ARG A 15 -12.34 50.98 -44.05
N ARG A 16 -12.46 49.80 -44.69
CA ARG A 16 -12.19 49.47 -46.12
C ARG A 16 -10.69 49.23 -46.38
N SER A 17 -10.24 48.23 -47.15
CA SER A 17 -10.91 47.20 -48.00
C SER A 17 -10.18 45.85 -47.76
N LEU A 18 -10.72 44.63 -47.89
CA LEU A 18 -11.66 44.00 -48.83
C LEU A 18 -11.11 43.85 -50.27
N LEU A 19 -11.05 42.60 -50.75
CA LEU A 19 -10.56 42.11 -52.05
C LEU A 19 -9.03 42.16 -52.29
N THR A 20 -8.39 41.01 -52.14
CA THR A 20 -7.40 40.51 -53.10
C THR A 20 -7.79 39.09 -53.47
N VAL A 21 -7.89 38.80 -54.76
CA VAL A 21 -8.19 37.47 -55.29
C VAL A 21 -6.87 36.80 -55.68
N LEU A 22 -6.69 35.53 -55.34
CA LEU A 22 -5.70 34.69 -56.02
C LEU A 22 -6.26 33.29 -56.30
N THR A 23 -6.56 33.06 -57.58
CA THR A 23 -6.97 31.76 -58.11
C THR A 23 -5.77 30.99 -58.65
N VAL A 24 -5.33 29.97 -57.92
CA VAL A 24 -4.42 28.90 -58.36
C VAL A 24 -4.89 27.62 -57.63
N GLY A 25 -4.89 26.42 -58.19
CA GLY A 25 -4.52 25.94 -59.52
C GLY A 25 -4.35 24.41 -59.43
N VAL A 26 -4.95 23.65 -60.33
CA VAL A 26 -5.07 22.18 -60.17
C VAL A 26 -3.85 21.43 -60.74
N THR A 27 -3.53 20.29 -60.12
CA THR A 27 -2.56 19.24 -60.55
C THR A 27 -1.08 19.60 -60.68
N LEU A 28 -0.27 18.97 -59.82
CA LEU A 28 0.74 18.00 -60.28
C LEU A 28 0.87 16.87 -59.24
N ALA A 29 1.50 15.75 -59.59
CA ALA A 29 1.63 14.57 -58.73
C ALA A 29 3.07 14.05 -58.67
N GLY A 30 3.41 13.41 -57.54
CA GLY A 30 4.36 12.30 -57.51
C GLY A 30 5.65 12.45 -56.68
N ILE A 31 6.14 11.27 -56.27
CA ILE A 31 7.52 10.93 -55.87
C ILE A 31 7.93 11.20 -54.40
N VAL A 32 7.81 10.13 -53.61
CA VAL A 32 8.76 9.57 -52.63
C VAL A 32 9.38 10.47 -51.55
N GLY A 33 9.16 10.08 -50.29
CA GLY A 33 9.90 10.56 -49.12
C GLY A 33 9.61 9.72 -47.88
N THR A 34 10.15 8.50 -47.79
CA THR A 34 10.03 7.65 -46.59
C THR A 34 10.92 8.19 -45.47
N VAL A 35 10.32 8.89 -44.51
CA VAL A 35 10.97 9.25 -43.25
C VAL A 35 10.50 8.27 -42.18
N VAL A 36 11.40 7.40 -41.73
CA VAL A 36 11.25 6.71 -40.45
C VAL A 36 11.59 7.74 -39.37
N LEU A 37 10.66 8.01 -38.47
CA LEU A 37 10.94 8.66 -37.20
C LEU A 37 11.02 7.56 -36.15
N ASP A 38 12.20 7.35 -35.58
CA ASP A 38 12.36 6.54 -34.39
C ASP A 38 11.54 7.17 -33.24
N GLY A 39 10.59 6.41 -32.72
CA GLY A 39 9.99 6.74 -31.42
C GLY A 39 11.03 6.56 -30.32
N PRO A 40 10.99 7.36 -29.23
CA PRO A 40 11.88 7.14 -28.10
C PRO A 40 11.65 5.73 -27.56
N THR A 41 12.75 5.02 -27.28
CA THR A 41 12.69 3.66 -26.76
C THR A 41 12.10 3.67 -25.35
N ASP A 42 10.90 3.09 -25.19
CA ASP A 42 10.42 2.66 -23.88
C ASP A 42 11.44 1.67 -23.29
N VAL A 43 12.23 2.14 -22.33
CA VAL A 43 13.00 1.26 -21.45
C VAL A 43 12.00 0.76 -20.41
N PRO A 44 11.58 -0.52 -20.45
CA PRO A 44 10.67 -1.03 -19.43
C PRO A 44 11.36 -0.92 -18.08
N ALA A 45 10.78 -0.11 -17.19
CA ALA A 45 11.29 0.08 -15.83
C ALA A 45 11.38 -1.29 -15.16
N ARG A 46 12.61 -1.76 -14.93
CA ARG A 46 12.89 -3.08 -14.37
C ARG A 46 12.30 -3.10 -12.95
N PRO A 47 11.26 -3.91 -12.65
CA PRO A 47 10.75 -3.99 -11.30
C PRO A 47 11.87 -4.49 -10.40
N ALA A 48 12.11 -3.79 -9.29
CA ALA A 48 12.96 -4.30 -8.22
C ALA A 48 12.37 -5.63 -7.74
N PRO A 49 13.20 -6.63 -7.40
CA PRO A 49 12.69 -7.92 -6.95
C PRO A 49 11.97 -7.76 -5.61
N ALA A 50 10.64 -7.85 -5.65
CA ALA A 50 9.82 -7.92 -4.45
C ALA A 50 10.09 -9.27 -3.76
N VAL A 51 11.05 -9.29 -2.83
CA VAL A 51 11.29 -10.42 -1.94
C VAL A 51 10.10 -10.52 -1.00
N ALA A 52 9.13 -11.35 -1.37
CA ALA A 52 8.02 -11.71 -0.51
C ALA A 52 8.55 -12.59 0.63
N GLU A 53 8.25 -12.21 1.87
CA GLU A 53 8.50 -13.09 3.02
C GLU A 53 7.58 -14.31 2.90
N VAL A 54 8.15 -15.52 2.98
CA VAL A 54 7.43 -16.77 2.73
C VAL A 54 6.50 -17.07 3.90
N ASP A 55 5.20 -16.85 3.69
CA ASP A 55 4.21 -17.05 4.74
C ASP A 55 3.97 -18.54 5.02
N GLY A 56 3.95 -18.91 6.31
CA GLY A 56 4.06 -20.29 6.79
C GLY A 56 2.79 -21.14 6.69
N SER A 57 1.97 -20.97 5.65
CA SER A 57 0.76 -21.77 5.42
C SER A 57 0.47 -21.89 3.93
N ALA A 58 0.36 -23.12 3.43
CA ALA A 58 0.46 -23.41 2.00
C ALA A 58 -0.79 -23.11 1.16
N ASP A 59 -0.57 -22.51 -0.01
CA ASP A 59 -1.04 -23.08 -1.28
C ASP A 59 0.03 -22.85 -2.38
N ALA A 60 -0.03 -23.57 -3.49
CA ALA A 60 1.15 -23.88 -4.31
C ALA A 60 1.27 -23.10 -5.64
N THR A 61 2.20 -22.15 -5.70
CA THR A 61 3.01 -21.88 -6.91
C THR A 61 4.49 -21.77 -6.51
N ALA A 62 5.40 -22.32 -7.32
CA ALA A 62 6.81 -22.46 -6.95
C ALA A 62 7.58 -21.12 -7.10
N PRO A 63 8.19 -20.58 -6.03
CA PRO A 63 9.03 -19.39 -6.11
C PRO A 63 10.36 -19.67 -6.81
N VAL A 64 11.03 -18.60 -7.26
CA VAL A 64 12.47 -18.65 -7.53
C VAL A 64 13.20 -18.71 -6.20
N VAL A 65 13.78 -19.86 -5.88
CA VAL A 65 14.53 -20.08 -4.63
C VAL A 65 15.78 -19.21 -4.60
N ASP A 66 15.93 -18.40 -3.55
CA ASP A 66 17.22 -17.83 -3.17
C ASP A 66 17.97 -18.82 -2.26
N PRO A 67 19.15 -19.34 -2.65
CA PRO A 67 19.86 -20.35 -1.86
C PRO A 67 20.31 -19.85 -0.47
N SER A 68 20.54 -18.55 -0.30
CA SER A 68 20.84 -17.91 0.99
C SER A 68 19.62 -17.92 1.91
N GLY A 69 18.48 -17.42 1.44
CA GLY A 69 17.22 -17.42 2.17
C GLY A 69 16.76 -18.82 2.58
N ASP A 70 16.86 -19.80 1.68
CA ASP A 70 16.56 -21.21 1.98
C ASP A 70 17.51 -21.82 3.03
N ALA A 71 18.76 -21.34 3.14
CA ALA A 71 19.66 -21.73 4.23
C ALA A 71 19.23 -21.08 5.56
N GLN A 72 19.01 -19.76 5.56
CA GLN A 72 18.66 -19.01 6.76
C GLN A 72 17.29 -19.42 7.33
N ALA A 73 16.30 -19.72 6.47
CA ALA A 73 15.00 -20.24 6.87
C ALA A 73 15.13 -21.55 7.68
N ARG A 74 16.03 -22.46 7.27
CA ARG A 74 16.29 -23.70 7.99
C ARG A 74 16.98 -23.46 9.33
N ILE A 75 17.85 -22.45 9.44
CA ILE A 75 18.45 -22.05 10.72
C ILE A 75 17.38 -21.52 11.68
N VAL A 76 16.45 -20.67 11.20
CA VAL A 76 15.33 -20.15 12.02
C VAL A 76 14.43 -21.29 12.52
N THR A 77 14.06 -22.25 11.67
CA THR A 77 13.27 -23.43 12.09
C THR A 77 14.01 -24.26 13.14
N ALA A 78 15.28 -24.60 12.88
CA ALA A 78 16.08 -25.40 13.81
C ALA A 78 16.26 -24.71 15.18
N GLU A 79 16.35 -23.37 15.20
CA GLU A 79 16.46 -22.58 16.43
C GLU A 79 15.14 -22.52 17.22
N ASP A 80 13.98 -22.33 16.56
CA ASP A 80 12.67 -22.44 17.24
C ASP A 80 12.47 -23.86 17.82
N ASP A 81 12.74 -24.92 17.04
CA ASP A 81 12.66 -26.31 17.50
C ASP A 81 13.55 -26.56 18.72
N ARG A 82 14.80 -26.09 18.67
CA ARG A 82 15.79 -26.21 19.75
C ARG A 82 15.35 -25.46 21.03
N VAL A 83 14.81 -24.25 20.90
CA VAL A 83 14.30 -23.44 22.01
C VAL A 83 13.12 -24.11 22.71
N PHE A 84 12.19 -24.72 21.95
CA PHE A 84 11.04 -25.42 22.55
C PHE A 84 11.42 -26.80 23.14
N ALA A 85 12.27 -27.59 22.46
CA ALA A 85 12.77 -28.87 22.97
C ALA A 85 13.50 -28.71 24.31
N THR A 86 14.36 -27.68 24.42
CA THR A 86 15.10 -27.30 25.64
C THR A 86 14.21 -27.19 26.89
N VAL A 87 12.92 -26.87 26.73
CA VAL A 87 11.98 -26.70 27.86
C VAL A 87 11.03 -27.90 28.04
N GLY A 88 10.90 -28.76 27.03
CA GLY A 88 10.26 -30.07 27.18
C GLY A 88 11.06 -31.01 28.09
N ASP A 89 12.38 -31.08 27.87
CA ASP A 89 13.30 -32.00 28.57
C ASP A 89 13.80 -31.46 29.93
N SER A 90 13.02 -30.59 30.58
CA SER A 90 13.41 -29.95 31.83
C SER A 90 13.63 -30.97 32.97
N PRO A 91 14.80 -30.99 33.64
CA PRO A 91 15.18 -32.04 34.60
C PRO A 91 14.43 -31.97 35.94
N GLY A 92 13.46 -31.07 36.10
CA GLY A 92 12.58 -30.98 37.28
C GLY A 92 13.25 -30.50 38.59
N THR A 93 14.57 -30.33 38.62
CA THR A 93 15.37 -30.01 39.82
C THR A 93 15.13 -28.61 40.40
N GLY A 94 14.52 -27.71 39.64
CA GLY A 94 14.36 -26.29 40.01
C GLY A 94 15.66 -25.46 39.99
N ALA A 95 16.81 -26.07 39.69
CA ALA A 95 18.10 -25.40 39.57
C ALA A 95 18.45 -25.11 38.10
N PRO A 96 19.27 -24.08 37.79
CA PRO A 96 19.83 -23.88 36.47
C PRO A 96 20.59 -25.10 35.95
N TYR A 97 20.58 -25.29 34.64
CA TYR A 97 21.30 -26.38 33.96
C TYR A 97 21.79 -25.92 32.58
N GLU A 98 22.79 -26.62 32.05
CA GLU A 98 23.25 -26.44 30.67
C GLU A 98 22.65 -27.55 29.79
N VAL A 99 22.13 -27.17 28.62
CA VAL A 99 21.90 -28.06 27.49
C VAL A 99 23.14 -27.96 26.58
N PRO A 100 23.88 -29.06 26.35
CA PRO A 100 25.13 -29.03 25.59
C PRO A 100 24.87 -28.79 24.09
N ALA A 101 25.93 -28.37 23.39
CA ALA A 101 25.93 -28.26 21.93
C ALA A 101 25.68 -29.62 21.26
N VAL A 102 24.62 -29.73 20.46
CA VAL A 102 24.26 -30.96 19.72
C VAL A 102 24.81 -31.00 18.28
N ALA A 103 25.36 -29.90 17.78
CA ALA A 103 26.00 -29.80 16.47
C ALA A 103 27.16 -28.76 16.49
N PRO A 104 28.13 -28.82 15.55
CA PRO A 104 29.32 -27.94 15.58
C PRO A 104 29.06 -26.44 15.39
N SER A 105 27.88 -26.06 14.90
CA SER A 105 27.45 -24.67 14.66
C SER A 105 26.35 -24.22 15.64
N ILE A 106 26.32 -24.81 16.84
CA ILE A 106 25.36 -24.50 17.91
C ILE A 106 26.15 -24.33 19.21
N VAL A 107 26.00 -23.18 19.88
CA VAL A 107 26.59 -22.98 21.21
C VAL A 107 25.75 -23.66 22.31
N PRO A 108 26.34 -24.09 23.44
CA PRO A 108 25.58 -24.58 24.59
C PRO A 108 24.55 -23.55 25.09
N THR A 109 23.52 -24.00 25.79
CA THR A 109 22.45 -23.13 26.33
C THR A 109 22.31 -23.29 27.84
N VAL A 110 22.46 -22.20 28.58
CA VAL A 110 22.18 -22.18 30.02
C VAL A 110 20.73 -21.79 30.26
N VAL A 111 19.97 -22.70 30.88
CA VAL A 111 18.57 -22.51 31.23
C VAL A 111 18.47 -21.97 32.65
N LEU A 112 17.84 -20.80 32.81
CA LEU A 112 17.62 -20.16 34.10
C LEU A 112 16.24 -20.55 34.64
N THR A 113 16.21 -21.15 35.83
CA THR A 113 14.98 -21.52 36.54
C THR A 113 14.53 -20.44 37.52
N ALA A 114 13.24 -20.43 37.87
CA ALA A 114 12.68 -19.48 38.83
C ALA A 114 13.34 -19.61 40.22
N ARG A 115 13.71 -18.48 40.83
CA ARG A 115 14.26 -18.36 42.19
C ARG A 115 14.02 -16.94 42.72
N GLU A 116 14.12 -16.76 44.05
CA GLU A 116 13.77 -15.49 44.73
C GLU A 116 14.61 -14.28 44.27
N ARG A 117 15.94 -14.41 44.22
CA ARG A 117 16.84 -13.36 43.74
C ARG A 117 17.03 -13.47 42.23
N PRO A 118 16.83 -12.41 41.42
CA PRO A 118 17.12 -12.43 39.99
C PRO A 118 18.53 -12.93 39.62
N TYR A 119 18.71 -13.33 38.36
CA TYR A 119 20.02 -13.55 37.77
C TYR A 119 20.59 -12.19 37.36
N ASP A 120 21.86 -11.96 37.69
CA ASP A 120 22.66 -10.80 37.32
C ASP A 120 23.83 -11.28 36.43
N LEU A 121 24.58 -10.36 35.79
CA LEU A 121 25.76 -10.74 34.98
C LEU A 121 26.77 -11.60 35.79
N PRO A 122 27.08 -11.30 37.08
CA PRO A 122 27.86 -12.20 37.94
C PRO A 122 27.20 -13.55 38.28
N ALA A 123 25.90 -13.74 38.06
CA ALA A 123 25.25 -15.05 38.11
C ALA A 123 25.41 -15.81 36.78
N LEU A 124 25.40 -15.13 35.64
CA LEU A 124 25.73 -15.74 34.35
C LEU A 124 27.20 -16.17 34.29
N GLU A 125 28.11 -15.38 34.88
CA GLU A 125 29.54 -15.72 35.00
C GLU A 125 29.78 -16.97 35.85
N ARG A 126 29.04 -17.14 36.96
CA ARG A 126 29.07 -18.37 37.79
C ARG A 126 28.33 -19.57 37.18
N LEU A 127 27.78 -19.42 35.98
CA LEU A 127 27.17 -20.48 35.18
C LEU A 127 27.92 -20.66 33.84
N ASP A 128 29.10 -20.06 33.70
CA ASP A 128 29.92 -19.99 32.47
C ASP A 128 29.17 -19.45 31.22
N ALA A 129 27.99 -18.86 31.40
CA ALA A 129 27.14 -18.33 30.32
C ALA A 129 27.64 -16.98 29.78
N ALA A 130 28.32 -16.23 30.63
CA ALA A 130 29.00 -14.99 30.28
C ALA A 130 30.40 -14.96 30.88
N ALA A 131 31.30 -14.16 30.33
CA ALA A 131 32.62 -13.89 30.87
C ALA A 131 32.89 -12.38 30.88
N ARG A 132 33.45 -11.87 31.98
CA ARG A 132 33.82 -10.45 32.06
C ARG A 132 35.10 -10.16 31.26
N MET A 133 35.06 -9.12 30.44
CA MET A 133 36.17 -8.66 29.60
C MET A 133 36.97 -7.53 30.27
N GLN A 134 38.12 -7.20 29.70
CA GLN A 134 38.86 -5.98 30.10
C GLN A 134 38.01 -4.73 29.85
N GLY A 135 38.19 -3.70 30.68
CA GLY A 135 37.43 -2.45 30.60
C GLY A 135 36.02 -2.48 31.21
N GLY A 136 35.49 -3.67 31.57
CA GLY A 136 34.14 -3.81 32.14
C GLY A 136 33.06 -4.25 31.14
N ASP A 137 33.42 -4.43 29.87
CA ASP A 137 32.63 -5.16 28.88
C ASP A 137 32.35 -6.62 29.34
N TRP A 138 31.38 -7.26 28.70
CA TRP A 138 30.97 -8.65 28.93
C TRP A 138 30.87 -9.40 27.60
N MET A 139 31.21 -10.68 27.61
CA MET A 139 30.96 -11.61 26.49
C MET A 139 29.92 -12.65 26.91
N LEU A 140 28.80 -12.73 26.22
CA LEU A 140 27.86 -13.85 26.29
C LEU A 140 28.41 -14.98 25.42
N THR A 141 28.96 -16.02 26.06
CA THR A 141 29.67 -17.14 25.41
C THR A 141 28.77 -18.32 25.06
N ARG A 142 27.55 -18.34 25.62
CA ARG A 142 26.55 -19.39 25.48
C ARG A 142 25.18 -18.74 25.29
N SER A 143 24.25 -19.45 24.64
CA SER A 143 22.86 -19.03 24.62
C SER A 143 22.28 -19.06 26.05
N VAL A 144 21.35 -18.16 26.35
CA VAL A 144 20.69 -18.10 27.67
C VAL A 144 19.19 -18.15 27.48
N LEU A 145 18.54 -19.14 28.11
CA LEU A 145 17.10 -19.28 28.13
C LEU A 145 16.54 -18.92 29.52
N VAL A 146 15.89 -17.76 29.61
CA VAL A 146 15.21 -17.30 30.82
C VAL A 146 13.85 -17.99 30.91
N GLY A 147 13.79 -19.09 31.67
CA GLY A 147 12.61 -19.96 31.75
C GLY A 147 11.43 -19.36 32.52
N ARG A 148 10.33 -20.12 32.60
CA ARG A 148 9.07 -19.68 33.21
C ARG A 148 9.28 -19.16 34.64
N GLY A 149 8.92 -17.91 34.88
CA GLY A 149 9.05 -17.25 36.19
C GLY A 149 10.49 -16.93 36.63
N ALA A 150 11.51 -17.21 35.82
CA ALA A 150 12.86 -16.71 36.05
C ALA A 150 12.96 -15.22 35.68
N VAL A 151 13.81 -14.48 36.39
CA VAL A 151 14.09 -13.06 36.13
C VAL A 151 15.57 -12.88 35.88
N LEU A 152 15.95 -12.41 34.70
CA LEU A 152 17.31 -11.98 34.36
C LEU A 152 17.35 -10.44 34.32
N ASP A 153 18.31 -9.84 35.03
CA ASP A 153 18.44 -8.39 35.21
C ASP A 153 19.86 -7.95 34.80
N VAL A 154 19.97 -7.43 33.58
CA VAL A 154 21.23 -7.09 32.91
C VAL A 154 21.46 -5.58 32.98
N GLN A 155 21.89 -5.10 34.15
CA GLN A 155 22.21 -3.69 34.36
C GLN A 155 23.73 -3.49 34.27
N ALA A 156 24.21 -2.81 33.22
CA ALA A 156 25.63 -2.53 33.02
C ALA A 156 25.86 -1.21 32.25
N PRO A 157 25.64 -0.05 32.89
CA PRO A 157 25.74 1.26 32.26
C PRO A 157 27.12 1.51 31.62
N GLY A 158 27.12 2.02 30.39
CA GLY A 158 28.32 2.34 29.60
C GLY A 158 29.13 1.14 29.10
N SER A 159 28.79 -0.08 29.54
CA SER A 159 29.47 -1.33 29.15
C SER A 159 28.90 -1.87 27.83
N THR A 160 29.64 -2.78 27.21
CA THR A 160 29.21 -3.53 26.03
C THR A 160 28.97 -4.99 26.40
N LEU A 161 27.75 -5.49 26.21
CA LEU A 161 27.45 -6.92 26.17
C LEU A 161 27.62 -7.41 24.73
N ARG A 162 28.75 -8.05 24.47
CA ARG A 162 29.04 -8.73 23.21
C ARG A 162 28.42 -10.12 23.26
N MET A 163 27.87 -10.60 22.15
CA MET A 163 27.25 -11.93 22.04
C MET A 163 28.02 -12.73 21.00
N ALA A 164 28.56 -13.90 21.37
CA ALA A 164 29.35 -14.73 20.46
C ALA A 164 28.54 -15.10 19.21
N SER A 165 29.07 -14.83 18.02
CA SER A 165 28.37 -14.99 16.73
C SER A 165 29.36 -15.28 15.59
N GLY A 166 28.92 -15.99 14.55
CA GLY A 166 29.73 -16.42 13.40
C GLY A 166 29.85 -17.94 13.27
N THR A 167 30.87 -18.43 12.55
CA THR A 167 30.90 -19.80 11.98
C THR A 167 30.87 -20.98 12.99
N ALA A 168 31.03 -20.72 14.28
CA ALA A 168 30.88 -21.70 15.36
C ALA A 168 29.44 -21.77 15.93
N GLY A 169 28.51 -21.02 15.35
CA GLY A 169 27.17 -20.75 15.88
C GLY A 169 27.11 -19.47 16.70
N PHE A 170 25.89 -19.01 16.96
CA PHE A 170 25.60 -17.77 17.68
C PHE A 170 24.96 -18.02 19.05
N ALA A 171 25.27 -17.15 20.02
CA ALA A 171 24.56 -17.05 21.28
C ALA A 171 23.30 -16.19 21.11
N ALA A 172 22.17 -16.68 21.60
CA ALA A 172 20.90 -15.97 21.67
C ALA A 172 20.47 -15.76 23.13
N LEU A 173 19.84 -14.63 23.42
CA LEU A 173 19.20 -14.37 24.72
C LEU A 173 17.68 -14.49 24.54
N VAL A 174 17.12 -15.60 25.02
CA VAL A 174 15.71 -15.94 24.84
C VAL A 174 14.99 -15.96 26.19
N VAL A 175 13.86 -15.27 26.30
CA VAL A 175 12.95 -15.37 27.45
C VAL A 175 11.77 -16.24 27.05
N LEU A 176 11.51 -17.34 27.75
CA LEU A 176 10.30 -18.15 27.56
C LEU A 176 9.46 -18.12 28.84
N ARG A 177 8.41 -17.28 28.85
CA ARG A 177 7.50 -17.09 29.99
C ARG A 177 8.18 -16.59 31.28
N GLY A 178 9.40 -16.07 31.17
CA GLY A 178 10.16 -15.42 32.23
C GLY A 178 10.08 -13.89 32.15
N THR A 179 11.10 -13.22 32.70
CA THR A 179 11.31 -11.76 32.57
C THR A 179 12.77 -11.45 32.28
N LEU A 180 13.03 -10.64 31.24
CA LEU A 180 14.29 -9.93 31.06
C LEU A 180 14.09 -8.45 31.42
N ARG A 181 15.03 -7.90 32.18
CA ARG A 181 15.31 -6.47 32.24
C ARG A 181 16.73 -6.24 31.75
N MET A 182 16.94 -5.22 30.94
CA MET A 182 18.25 -4.91 30.37
C MET A 182 18.41 -3.40 30.24
N GLY A 183 19.51 -2.85 30.75
CA GLY A 183 19.66 -1.41 30.74
C GLY A 183 21.02 -0.83 31.09
N GLY A 184 21.13 0.44 30.74
CA GLY A 184 22.13 1.38 31.19
C GLY A 184 21.48 2.67 31.73
N GLU A 185 22.26 3.73 31.78
CA GLU A 185 21.82 5.04 32.31
C GLU A 185 21.76 6.10 31.20
N PRO A 186 21.05 7.23 31.40
CA PRO A 186 21.11 8.38 30.50
C PRO A 186 22.56 8.82 30.24
N GLY A 187 22.97 8.85 28.97
CA GLY A 187 24.35 9.16 28.56
C GLY A 187 25.38 8.04 28.75
N ALA A 188 24.99 6.92 29.40
CA ALA A 188 25.81 5.71 29.55
C ALA A 188 24.97 4.46 29.25
N PRO A 189 24.48 4.29 28.00
CA PRO A 189 23.66 3.15 27.63
C PRO A 189 24.43 1.84 27.73
N LEU A 190 23.70 0.74 27.92
CA LEU A 190 24.22 -0.61 27.73
C LEU A 190 24.23 -0.92 26.24
N ARG A 191 25.43 -1.06 25.66
CA ARG A 191 25.58 -1.50 24.27
C ARG A 191 25.42 -3.01 24.16
N VAL A 192 24.70 -3.49 23.15
CA VAL A 192 24.53 -4.93 22.87
C VAL A 192 24.87 -5.20 21.41
N THR A 193 25.73 -6.17 21.12
CA THR A 193 26.13 -6.43 19.73
C THR A 193 26.61 -7.87 19.52
N SER A 194 26.46 -8.37 18.30
CA SER A 194 27.06 -9.63 17.87
C SER A 194 28.59 -9.48 17.77
N TRP A 195 29.32 -10.56 17.99
CA TRP A 195 30.78 -10.52 18.00
C TRP A 195 31.39 -11.87 17.66
N ASP A 196 32.27 -11.89 16.67
CA ASP A 196 33.10 -13.03 16.31
C ASP A 196 34.31 -13.08 17.26
N PRO A 197 34.39 -14.04 18.21
CA PRO A 197 35.50 -14.15 19.13
C PRO A 197 36.78 -14.69 18.47
N ALA A 198 36.68 -15.34 17.30
CA ALA A 198 37.80 -15.88 16.56
C ALA A 198 38.45 -14.84 15.63
N ALA A 199 37.64 -14.01 14.95
CA ALA A 199 38.14 -12.89 14.16
C ALA A 199 38.32 -11.58 14.97
N GLY A 200 37.84 -11.52 16.21
CA GLY A 200 38.04 -10.38 17.11
C GLY A 200 37.33 -9.09 16.67
N ARG A 201 36.14 -9.21 16.09
CA ARG A 201 35.36 -8.09 15.51
C ARG A 201 33.85 -8.29 15.71
N VAL A 202 33.08 -7.25 15.42
CA VAL A 202 31.61 -7.36 15.28
C VAL A 202 31.26 -8.30 14.13
N ASP A 203 30.15 -9.03 14.28
CA ASP A 203 29.68 -9.97 13.28
C ASP A 203 28.64 -9.33 12.33
N THR A 204 28.88 -9.50 11.04
CA THR A 204 28.11 -8.91 9.95
C THR A 204 27.74 -9.96 8.89
N GLU A 205 28.07 -11.23 9.12
CA GLU A 205 27.56 -12.32 8.29
C GLU A 205 26.13 -12.64 8.72
N LEU A 206 25.34 -13.13 7.76
CA LEU A 206 23.95 -13.55 7.98
C LEU A 206 23.73 -15.01 7.55
N ALA A 207 24.60 -15.58 6.72
CA ALA A 207 24.42 -16.90 6.11
C ALA A 207 24.48 -18.08 7.11
N ASP A 208 25.25 -17.95 8.19
CA ASP A 208 25.36 -18.90 9.30
C ASP A 208 24.48 -18.54 10.53
N GLY A 209 23.75 -17.42 10.44
CA GLY A 209 22.89 -16.90 11.49
C GLY A 209 23.64 -16.06 12.52
N ARG A 210 22.92 -15.15 13.19
CA ARG A 210 23.50 -14.06 13.99
C ARG A 210 22.79 -13.87 15.32
N SER A 211 23.54 -13.53 16.37
CA SER A 211 23.02 -13.29 17.73
C SER A 211 21.81 -12.34 17.77
N TYR A 212 20.81 -12.68 18.57
CA TYR A 212 19.58 -11.88 18.75
C TYR A 212 19.04 -11.96 20.19
N VAL A 213 18.10 -11.06 20.51
CA VAL A 213 17.39 -11.01 21.81
C VAL A 213 15.88 -11.16 21.56
N ARG A 214 15.23 -12.13 22.23
CA ARG A 214 13.81 -12.45 22.02
C ARG A 214 13.06 -12.76 23.31
N SER A 215 11.85 -12.22 23.46
CA SER A 215 10.84 -12.70 24.42
C SER A 215 9.81 -13.59 23.74
N VAL A 216 9.33 -14.61 24.43
CA VAL A 216 8.31 -15.59 23.99
C VAL A 216 7.32 -15.81 25.15
N GLY A 217 6.16 -15.17 25.10
CA GLY A 217 5.11 -15.25 26.13
C GLY A 217 5.56 -14.76 27.52
N GLY A 218 6.63 -13.97 27.58
CA GLY A 218 7.19 -13.40 28.81
C GLY A 218 7.33 -11.88 28.74
N ARG A 219 7.91 -11.28 29.78
CA ARG A 219 8.19 -9.84 29.81
C ARG A 219 9.62 -9.52 29.37
N MET A 220 9.79 -8.48 28.56
CA MET A 220 11.10 -7.91 28.25
C MET A 220 11.04 -6.38 28.35
N ASP A 221 11.84 -5.82 29.25
CA ASP A 221 11.93 -4.38 29.51
C ASP A 221 13.35 -3.89 29.19
N LEU A 222 13.46 -2.94 28.26
CA LEU A 222 14.72 -2.32 27.84
C LEU A 222 14.73 -0.84 28.25
N SER A 223 15.84 -0.35 28.82
CA SER A 223 15.99 1.06 29.22
C SER A 223 17.41 1.56 28.99
N HIS A 224 17.59 2.55 28.10
CA HIS A 224 18.91 3.04 27.67
C HIS A 224 19.80 1.91 27.14
N VAL A 225 19.29 1.16 26.16
CA VAL A 225 20.01 0.09 25.45
C VAL A 225 20.36 0.58 24.05
N ASP A 226 21.56 0.28 23.57
CA ASP A 226 22.02 0.52 22.20
C ASP A 226 22.40 -0.82 21.56
N ALA A 227 21.43 -1.45 20.89
CA ALA A 227 21.59 -2.74 20.24
C ALA A 227 22.03 -2.55 18.78
N SER A 228 23.05 -3.27 18.31
CA SER A 228 23.41 -3.20 16.89
C SER A 228 24.05 -4.46 16.32
N GLU A 229 23.88 -4.62 15.01
CA GLU A 229 24.37 -5.79 14.25
C GLU A 229 23.79 -7.11 14.79
N LEU A 230 22.51 -7.11 15.19
CA LEU A 230 21.82 -8.30 15.68
C LEU A 230 20.94 -8.95 14.61
N GLY A 231 20.77 -10.26 14.71
CA GLY A 231 19.72 -11.01 14.04
C GLY A 231 19.84 -11.16 12.52
N PHE A 232 18.93 -11.96 11.98
CA PHE A 232 18.93 -12.45 10.60
C PHE A 232 17.54 -12.97 10.17
N TRP A 233 17.27 -12.89 8.86
CA TRP A 233 16.19 -13.52 8.06
C TRP A 233 14.72 -13.36 8.46
N SER A 234 14.30 -13.71 9.68
CA SER A 234 12.90 -13.63 10.12
C SER A 234 12.76 -12.63 11.25
N GLY A 235 11.62 -11.93 11.34
CA GLY A 235 11.35 -11.01 12.45
C GLY A 235 11.52 -11.63 13.84
N ARG A 236 11.22 -12.94 14.00
CA ARG A 236 11.47 -13.71 15.25
C ARG A 236 12.94 -13.73 15.67
N THR A 237 13.86 -13.76 14.72
CA THR A 237 15.31 -13.80 14.89
C THR A 237 15.96 -12.48 14.43
N GLY A 238 15.16 -11.42 14.24
CA GLY A 238 15.54 -10.26 13.43
C GLY A 238 16.46 -9.25 14.11
N GLY A 239 16.59 -9.31 15.43
CA GLY A 239 17.40 -8.38 16.21
C GLY A 239 16.91 -8.33 17.66
N VAL A 240 15.91 -7.48 17.90
CA VAL A 240 15.18 -7.39 19.18
C VAL A 240 13.70 -7.71 18.95
N ALA A 241 13.21 -8.79 19.56
CA ALA A 241 11.87 -9.33 19.29
C ALA A 241 11.01 -9.56 20.55
N TRP A 242 9.79 -9.02 20.59
CA TRP A 242 8.75 -9.42 21.55
C TRP A 242 7.76 -10.36 20.85
N THR A 243 7.71 -11.63 21.27
CA THR A 243 6.80 -12.63 20.67
C THR A 243 5.91 -13.28 21.72
N GLY A 244 4.74 -13.76 21.30
CA GLY A 244 3.79 -14.47 22.15
C GLY A 244 3.17 -15.70 21.50
N SER A 245 2.26 -16.33 22.22
CA SER A 245 1.49 -17.50 21.79
C SER A 245 0.03 -17.38 22.23
N ALA A 246 -0.86 -18.21 21.71
CA ALA A 246 -2.28 -18.15 22.07
C ALA A 246 -2.47 -18.37 23.58
N GLY A 247 -3.02 -17.36 24.27
CA GLY A 247 -3.20 -17.35 25.74
C GLY A 247 -1.99 -16.84 26.55
N GLU A 248 -0.82 -16.67 25.94
CA GLU A 248 0.38 -16.10 26.58
C GLU A 248 1.08 -15.11 25.63
N PRO A 249 0.59 -13.86 25.55
CA PRO A 249 1.17 -12.82 24.71
C PRO A 249 2.47 -12.27 25.31
N GLY A 250 3.37 -11.80 24.45
CA GLY A 250 4.57 -11.08 24.88
C GLY A 250 4.21 -9.69 25.42
N ARG A 251 4.88 -9.24 26.49
CA ARG A 251 4.64 -7.89 27.07
C ARG A 251 5.96 -7.22 27.45
N GLY A 252 5.92 -5.94 27.83
CA GLY A 252 7.08 -5.24 28.38
C GLY A 252 7.21 -3.80 27.89
N SER A 253 8.44 -3.34 27.70
CA SER A 253 8.70 -1.96 27.29
C SER A 253 10.07 -1.77 26.62
N ALA A 254 10.21 -0.69 25.86
CA ALA A 254 11.49 -0.19 25.35
C ALA A 254 11.55 1.33 25.54
N THR A 255 12.38 1.79 26.48
CA THR A 255 12.55 3.21 26.82
C THR A 255 13.93 3.69 26.35
N ALA A 256 13.97 4.80 25.61
CA ALA A 256 15.21 5.40 25.10
C ALA A 256 16.16 4.36 24.48
N THR A 257 15.61 3.43 23.69
CA THR A 257 16.34 2.28 23.16
C THR A 257 16.66 2.48 21.69
N VAL A 258 17.93 2.28 21.32
CA VAL A 258 18.41 2.33 19.94
C VAL A 258 18.57 0.91 19.41
N VAL A 259 18.12 0.67 18.17
CA VAL A 259 18.52 -0.53 17.41
C VAL A 259 19.02 -0.12 16.02
N SER A 260 20.22 -0.57 15.63
CA SER A 260 20.77 -0.23 14.32
C SER A 260 21.57 -1.33 13.62
N ARG A 261 21.49 -1.38 12.28
CA ARG A 261 22.18 -2.39 11.43
C ARG A 261 21.81 -3.85 11.78
N SER A 262 20.69 -4.03 12.47
CA SER A 262 20.08 -5.33 12.69
C SER A 262 19.29 -5.75 11.46
N HIS A 263 18.80 -6.99 11.41
CA HIS A 263 17.97 -7.41 10.28
C HIS A 263 16.60 -6.70 10.29
N TYR A 264 15.91 -6.71 11.44
CA TYR A 264 14.85 -5.75 11.79
C TYR A 264 15.32 -4.94 13.01
N GLY A 265 14.88 -3.68 13.13
CA GLY A 265 15.19 -2.89 14.33
C GLY A 265 14.46 -3.44 15.57
N MET A 266 13.14 -3.36 15.56
CA MET A 266 12.28 -3.97 16.58
C MET A 266 11.16 -4.78 15.93
N PHE A 267 10.95 -6.02 16.39
CA PHE A 267 9.86 -6.89 15.95
C PHE A 267 8.90 -7.19 17.10
N THR A 268 7.60 -7.21 16.81
CA THR A 268 6.57 -7.62 17.77
C THR A 268 5.57 -8.55 17.09
N SER A 269 5.11 -9.62 17.76
CA SER A 269 4.05 -10.50 17.24
C SER A 269 3.34 -11.23 18.38
N ARG A 270 2.00 -11.23 18.41
CA ARG A 270 1.22 -11.68 19.58
C ARG A 270 1.67 -10.98 20.87
N VAL A 271 1.78 -9.66 20.83
CA VAL A 271 2.07 -8.84 22.03
C VAL A 271 0.83 -8.13 22.56
N GLU A 272 0.80 -7.89 23.86
CA GLU A 272 -0.22 -7.06 24.52
C GLU A 272 0.44 -5.92 25.31
N ASP A 273 -0.16 -4.72 25.21
CA ASP A 273 0.14 -3.55 26.05
C ASP A 273 1.64 -3.18 26.11
N LEU A 274 2.32 -3.29 24.96
CA LEU A 274 3.73 -2.95 24.79
C LEU A 274 3.92 -1.43 24.65
N LEU A 275 4.81 -0.86 25.46
CA LEU A 275 5.18 0.56 25.39
C LEU A 275 6.59 0.74 24.80
N ILE A 276 6.69 1.44 23.68
CA ILE A 276 7.94 1.97 23.13
C ILE A 276 7.93 3.49 23.38
N ASN A 277 8.96 4.04 24.03
CA ASN A 277 8.98 5.43 24.49
C ASN A 277 10.38 6.05 24.36
N GLY A 278 10.59 6.79 23.28
CA GLY A 278 11.88 7.38 22.93
C GLY A 278 12.88 6.35 22.39
N GLY A 279 13.82 6.81 21.57
CA GLY A 279 14.86 5.97 20.97
C GLY A 279 14.93 6.11 19.45
N ALA A 280 15.65 5.20 18.80
CA ALA A 280 15.83 5.22 17.36
C ALA A 280 15.96 3.81 16.76
N VAL A 281 15.27 3.53 15.64
CA VAL A 281 15.47 2.30 14.85
C VAL A 281 15.96 2.65 13.45
N ARG A 282 17.25 2.44 13.18
CA ARG A 282 17.90 2.98 11.95
C ARG A 282 18.84 2.01 11.23
N ASP A 283 19.00 2.24 9.93
CA ASP A 283 19.96 1.51 9.07
C ASP A 283 19.75 -0.02 9.07
N ASN A 284 18.53 -0.52 9.35
CA ASN A 284 18.24 -1.95 9.44
C ASN A 284 17.90 -2.54 8.06
N ALA A 285 18.19 -3.83 7.86
CA ALA A 285 18.08 -4.50 6.55
C ALA A 285 16.64 -4.80 6.08
N ALA A 286 15.65 -4.61 6.94
CA ALA A 286 14.22 -4.72 6.65
C ALA A 286 13.47 -3.48 7.20
N ASP A 287 12.45 -3.67 8.04
CA ASP A 287 11.69 -2.58 8.66
C ASP A 287 12.33 -2.10 9.97
N GLY A 288 12.18 -0.81 10.28
CA GLY A 288 12.67 -0.21 11.52
C GLY A 288 11.92 -0.73 12.76
N LEU A 289 10.60 -0.57 12.77
CA LEU A 289 9.69 -1.22 13.74
C LEU A 289 8.60 -1.97 12.98
N LEU A 290 8.51 -3.29 13.19
CA LEU A 290 7.44 -4.14 12.66
C LEU A 290 6.52 -4.62 13.80
N VAL A 291 5.31 -4.06 13.85
CA VAL A 291 4.20 -4.54 14.68
C VAL A 291 3.42 -5.59 13.90
N HIS A 292 3.77 -6.85 14.09
CA HIS A 292 3.26 -7.99 13.33
C HIS A 292 2.01 -8.63 13.97
N ARG A 293 1.42 -9.59 13.24
CA ARG A 293 0.11 -10.23 13.47
C ARG A 293 -0.22 -10.54 14.93
N GLU A 294 -1.51 -10.41 15.24
CA GLU A 294 -2.15 -10.70 16.53
C GLU A 294 -1.61 -9.87 17.71
N SER A 295 -0.97 -8.73 17.41
CA SER A 295 -0.49 -7.76 18.42
C SER A 295 -1.54 -6.69 18.70
N ALA A 296 -1.73 -6.34 19.96
CA ALA A 296 -2.80 -5.46 20.41
C ALA A 296 -2.35 -4.48 21.52
N GLY A 297 -2.81 -3.23 21.46
CA GLY A 297 -2.50 -2.24 22.50
C GLY A 297 -1.07 -1.66 22.45
N VAL A 298 -0.40 -1.74 21.29
CA VAL A 298 0.98 -1.25 21.14
C VAL A 298 1.01 0.28 21.10
N THR A 299 1.70 0.89 22.05
CA THR A 299 1.88 2.35 22.14
C THR A 299 3.32 2.72 21.82
N VAL A 300 3.53 3.55 20.81
CA VAL A 300 4.83 4.09 20.39
C VAL A 300 4.82 5.60 20.58
N ARG A 301 5.76 6.11 21.35
CA ARG A 301 5.95 7.54 21.62
C ARG A 301 7.37 7.96 21.26
N GLU A 302 7.52 9.09 20.56
CA GLU A 302 8.80 9.79 20.40
C GLU A 302 9.93 8.93 19.78
N LEU A 303 9.57 7.98 18.91
CA LEU A 303 10.49 7.08 18.23
C LEU A 303 10.97 7.69 16.90
N ALA A 304 12.29 7.82 16.73
CA ALA A 304 12.90 8.09 15.44
C ALA A 304 13.08 6.79 14.63
N THR A 305 12.89 6.83 13.32
CA THR A 305 13.12 5.68 12.44
C THR A 305 13.61 6.12 11.06
N SER A 306 14.83 5.72 10.68
CA SER A 306 15.47 6.27 9.48
C SER A 306 16.47 5.34 8.77
N GLY A 307 16.61 5.50 7.46
CA GLY A 307 17.56 4.72 6.66
C GLY A 307 17.30 3.21 6.62
N ASN A 308 16.17 2.73 7.11
CA ASN A 308 15.82 1.31 7.05
C ASN A 308 15.47 0.92 5.61
N ALA A 309 15.88 -0.27 5.18
CA ALA A 309 15.77 -0.69 3.78
C ALA A 309 14.31 -0.83 3.28
N ARG A 310 13.37 -1.04 4.21
CA ARG A 310 11.92 -1.09 3.94
C ARG A 310 11.20 0.07 4.64
N HIS A 311 10.28 -0.21 5.58
CA HIS A 311 9.43 0.80 6.18
C HIS A 311 10.02 1.36 7.48
N GLY A 312 9.71 2.62 7.79
CA GLY A 312 10.10 3.25 9.06
C GLY A 312 9.36 2.61 10.24
N VAL A 313 8.03 2.60 10.17
CA VAL A 313 7.15 1.75 10.98
C VAL A 313 6.23 0.97 10.06
N ALA A 314 6.11 -0.34 10.27
CA ALA A 314 5.14 -1.21 9.64
C ALA A 314 4.22 -1.84 10.70
N VAL A 315 2.92 -1.81 10.46
CA VAL A 315 1.89 -2.47 11.27
C VAL A 315 1.14 -3.43 10.35
N SER A 316 1.12 -4.73 10.66
CA SER A 316 0.55 -5.76 9.78
C SER A 316 -0.93 -6.05 10.07
N SER A 317 -1.55 -6.79 9.14
CA SER A 317 -2.92 -7.31 9.27
C SER A 317 -3.12 -8.10 10.57
N GLY A 318 -4.37 -8.12 11.05
CA GLY A 318 -4.72 -8.77 12.32
C GLY A 318 -4.09 -8.15 13.57
N THR A 319 -3.78 -6.86 13.55
CA THR A 319 -3.40 -6.07 14.75
C THR A 319 -4.54 -5.11 15.14
N GLU A 320 -4.56 -4.62 16.38
CA GLU A 320 -5.53 -3.61 16.83
C GLU A 320 -4.96 -2.67 17.90
N ARG A 321 -5.62 -1.53 18.15
CA ARG A 321 -5.28 -0.58 19.22
C ARG A 321 -3.82 -0.13 19.18
N VAL A 322 -3.33 0.28 18.02
CA VAL A 322 -1.95 0.76 17.84
C VAL A 322 -1.93 2.29 17.82
N VAL A 323 -1.12 2.90 18.70
CA VAL A 323 -1.01 4.35 18.85
C VAL A 323 0.43 4.78 18.58
N LEU A 324 0.63 5.56 17.52
CA LEU A 324 1.88 6.19 17.13
C LEU A 324 1.79 7.69 17.43
N SER A 325 2.68 8.21 18.30
CA SER A 325 2.58 9.57 18.83
C SER A 325 3.93 10.27 18.85
N GLY A 326 4.12 11.29 18.02
CA GLY A 326 5.44 11.92 17.85
C GLY A 326 6.50 11.01 17.22
N VAL A 327 6.10 10.09 16.34
CA VAL A 327 7.05 9.26 15.57
C VAL A 327 7.67 10.10 14.45
N THR A 328 8.97 9.94 14.20
CA THR A 328 9.68 10.64 13.13
C THR A 328 10.29 9.63 12.17
N ALA A 329 9.72 9.50 10.97
CA ALA A 329 10.10 8.52 9.95
C ALA A 329 10.79 9.19 8.75
N GLU A 330 12.10 9.01 8.61
CA GLU A 330 12.92 9.79 7.65
C GLU A 330 13.77 8.91 6.73
N ALA A 331 13.72 9.16 5.41
CA ALA A 331 14.60 8.51 4.44
C ALA A 331 14.64 6.97 4.50
N ASN A 332 13.49 6.33 4.80
CA ASN A 332 13.34 4.88 4.71
C ASN A 332 13.09 4.46 3.25
N GLY A 333 13.54 3.27 2.86
CA GLY A 333 13.53 2.81 1.45
C GLY A 333 12.13 2.59 0.86
N GLY A 334 11.15 2.30 1.72
CA GLY A 334 9.73 2.24 1.38
C GLY A 334 8.92 3.33 2.07
N THR A 335 7.67 3.00 2.44
CA THR A 335 6.75 3.88 3.18
C THR A 335 7.28 4.28 4.55
N GLY A 336 7.11 5.54 4.95
CA GLY A 336 7.51 6.05 6.29
C GLY A 336 6.74 5.38 7.44
N ILE A 337 5.41 5.52 7.44
CA ILE A 337 4.50 4.81 8.36
C ILE A 337 3.47 4.02 7.54
N ARG A 338 3.56 2.67 7.58
CA ARG A 338 2.61 1.76 6.94
C ARG A 338 1.73 1.08 7.99
N ILE A 339 0.41 1.16 7.80
CA ILE A 339 -0.60 0.45 8.59
C ILE A 339 -1.42 -0.45 7.67
N ASP A 340 -1.55 -1.71 8.05
CA ASP A 340 -2.43 -2.67 7.41
C ASP A 340 -3.42 -3.21 8.44
N GLY A 341 -4.61 -2.63 8.47
CA GLY A 341 -5.72 -3.06 9.32
C GLY A 341 -6.57 -4.16 8.69
N SER A 342 -6.16 -4.76 7.57
CA SER A 342 -6.94 -5.83 6.94
C SER A 342 -7.14 -7.04 7.87
N ALA A 343 -8.24 -7.78 7.64
CA ALA A 343 -8.49 -9.03 8.35
C ALA A 343 -7.38 -10.05 8.02
N PRO A 344 -6.80 -10.75 9.02
CA PRO A 344 -5.72 -11.70 8.78
C PRO A 344 -6.16 -12.96 8.02
N ALA A 345 -7.46 -13.22 7.88
CA ALA A 345 -8.02 -14.20 6.96
C ALA A 345 -9.26 -13.65 6.23
N ALA A 346 -9.41 -13.98 4.95
CA ALA A 346 -10.57 -13.61 4.14
C ALA A 346 -11.83 -14.47 4.44
N SER A 347 -11.65 -15.63 5.07
CA SER A 347 -12.72 -16.55 5.45
C SER A 347 -12.33 -17.35 6.69
N ALA A 348 -13.31 -17.98 7.34
CA ALA A 348 -13.07 -18.84 8.50
C ALA A 348 -12.12 -19.99 8.13
N SER A 349 -11.10 -20.21 8.96
CA SER A 349 -9.99 -21.12 8.70
C SER A 349 -9.78 -22.10 9.85
N ALA A 350 -9.17 -23.25 9.59
CA ALA A 350 -8.91 -24.28 10.60
C ALA A 350 -7.93 -23.83 11.71
N SER A 351 -7.14 -22.78 11.46
CA SER A 351 -6.27 -22.12 12.44
C SER A 351 -7.01 -21.13 13.34
N GLY A 352 -8.30 -20.86 13.10
CA GLY A 352 -9.09 -19.90 13.87
C GLY A 352 -8.73 -18.42 13.62
N ALA A 353 -8.01 -18.11 12.53
CA ALA A 353 -7.61 -16.75 12.22
C ALA A 353 -8.83 -15.83 11.99
N SER A 354 -8.75 -14.61 12.53
CA SER A 354 -9.85 -13.64 12.48
C SER A 354 -10.23 -13.23 11.05
N THR A 355 -11.53 -13.15 10.79
CA THR A 355 -12.08 -12.52 9.58
C THR A 355 -12.54 -11.07 9.82
N ALA A 356 -12.35 -10.54 11.02
CA ALA A 356 -12.60 -9.14 11.33
C ALA A 356 -11.35 -8.29 11.03
N PRO A 357 -11.49 -7.11 10.38
CA PRO A 357 -10.42 -6.12 10.29
C PRO A 357 -9.91 -5.67 11.67
N GLY A 358 -8.65 -5.23 11.69
CA GLY A 358 -8.09 -4.47 12.78
C GLY A 358 -8.76 -3.11 12.95
N ARG A 359 -8.68 -2.54 14.15
CA ARG A 359 -9.30 -1.25 14.48
C ARG A 359 -8.53 -0.45 15.52
N GLY A 360 -8.85 0.84 15.61
CA GLY A 360 -8.32 1.75 16.63
C GLY A 360 -6.86 2.08 16.37
N PHE A 361 -6.59 2.64 15.18
CA PHE A 361 -5.24 3.00 14.75
C PHE A 361 -5.07 4.52 14.83
N THR A 362 -4.17 5.00 15.66
CA THR A 362 -3.91 6.44 15.80
C THR A 362 -2.49 6.77 15.37
N VAL A 363 -2.33 7.73 14.46
CA VAL A 363 -1.06 8.40 14.17
C VAL A 363 -1.25 9.89 14.44
N GLU A 364 -0.57 10.41 15.46
CA GLU A 364 -0.70 11.82 15.84
C GLU A 364 0.65 12.52 16.03
N ARG A 365 0.68 13.81 15.66
CA ARG A 365 1.84 14.72 15.84
C ARG A 365 3.17 14.14 15.33
N SER A 366 3.10 13.26 14.33
CA SER A 366 4.22 12.49 13.80
C SER A 366 4.70 13.08 12.47
N ALA A 367 5.96 12.86 12.13
CA ALA A 367 6.60 13.33 10.90
C ALA A 367 6.96 12.15 9.98
N ALA A 368 6.74 12.31 8.67
CA ALA A 368 7.21 11.37 7.65
C ALA A 368 7.87 12.13 6.48
N THR A 369 9.20 12.09 6.40
CA THR A 369 10.00 12.95 5.52
C THR A 369 10.89 12.14 4.56
N GLY A 370 10.81 12.40 3.25
CA GLY A 370 11.76 11.85 2.27
C GLY A 370 11.76 10.33 2.13
N ASN A 371 10.65 9.65 2.40
CA ASN A 371 10.55 8.19 2.34
C ASN A 371 10.25 7.72 0.90
N GLY A 372 10.78 6.55 0.51
CA GLY A 372 10.85 6.12 -0.90
C GLY A 372 9.54 5.79 -1.61
N GLU A 373 8.43 5.64 -0.87
CA GLU A 373 7.09 5.34 -1.43
C GLU A 373 6.05 6.40 -1.05
N THR A 374 5.59 6.37 0.20
CA THR A 374 4.51 7.18 0.74
C THR A 374 4.91 7.64 2.14
N GLY A 375 4.51 8.84 2.55
CA GLY A 375 4.73 9.30 3.92
C GLY A 375 3.96 8.45 4.94
N ILE A 376 2.63 8.39 4.79
CA ILE A 376 1.74 7.57 5.61
C ILE A 376 0.78 6.78 4.71
N LEU A 377 0.82 5.44 4.79
CA LEU A 377 -0.11 4.55 4.07
C LEU A 377 -0.91 3.71 5.06
N ALA A 378 -2.24 3.86 5.05
CA ALA A 378 -3.17 2.99 5.78
C ALA A 378 -4.03 2.16 4.81
N ALA A 379 -4.14 0.85 5.05
CA ALA A 379 -4.97 -0.06 4.27
C ALA A 379 -5.94 -0.83 5.18
N GLY A 380 -7.25 -0.81 4.92
CA GLY A 380 -8.27 -1.56 5.67
C GLY A 380 -8.42 -1.20 7.16
N ALA A 381 -7.86 -0.06 7.59
CA ALA A 381 -7.81 0.35 8.99
C ALA A 381 -9.14 1.00 9.43
N THR A 382 -9.95 0.29 10.19
CA THR A 382 -11.18 0.82 10.81
C THR A 382 -10.85 1.65 12.06
N ASP A 383 -11.65 2.67 12.38
CA ASP A 383 -11.39 3.61 13.48
C ASP A 383 -9.96 4.22 13.40
N LEU A 384 -9.56 4.63 12.19
CA LEU A 384 -8.26 5.24 11.90
C LEU A 384 -8.29 6.75 12.19
N VAL A 385 -7.33 7.26 12.96
CA VAL A 385 -7.17 8.69 13.26
C VAL A 385 -5.77 9.16 12.87
N LEU A 386 -5.68 10.01 11.85
CA LEU A 386 -4.47 10.70 11.40
C LEU A 386 -4.57 12.18 11.77
N ARG A 387 -3.91 12.61 12.85
CA ARG A 387 -4.15 13.91 13.48
C ARG A 387 -2.88 14.76 13.69
N GLY A 388 -2.80 15.89 13.00
CA GLY A 388 -1.72 16.87 13.20
C GLY A 388 -0.34 16.37 12.78
N ASN A 389 -0.27 15.49 11.79
CA ASN A 389 0.99 14.95 11.27
C ASN A 389 1.58 15.85 10.19
N THR A 390 2.90 15.78 10.02
CA THR A 390 3.63 16.45 8.93
C THR A 390 4.18 15.41 7.97
N VAL A 391 3.90 15.55 6.68
CA VAL A 391 4.44 14.68 5.63
C VAL A 391 5.13 15.54 4.58
N ALA A 392 6.35 15.19 4.19
CA ALA A 392 7.15 15.99 3.26
C ALA A 392 8.02 15.12 2.34
N GLY A 393 8.20 15.53 1.08
CA GLY A 393 9.22 15.03 0.16
C GLY A 393 9.18 13.51 -0.14
N SER A 394 8.06 12.85 0.14
CA SER A 394 7.78 11.46 -0.26
C SER A 394 6.91 11.50 -1.53
N PRO A 395 7.03 10.57 -2.50
CA PRO A 395 6.29 10.63 -3.76
C PRO A 395 4.77 10.81 -3.59
N ASP A 396 4.16 10.05 -2.69
CA ASP A 396 2.80 10.28 -2.18
C ASP A 396 2.83 10.70 -0.69
N GLY A 397 1.89 11.55 -0.30
CA GLY A 397 1.77 12.08 1.06
C GLY A 397 1.08 11.12 2.03
N ILE A 398 -0.24 11.26 2.14
CA ILE A 398 -1.10 10.42 2.98
C ILE A 398 -2.05 9.62 2.09
N VAL A 399 -2.04 8.30 2.22
CA VAL A 399 -2.89 7.39 1.44
C VAL A 399 -3.70 6.51 2.39
N VAL A 400 -5.03 6.55 2.28
CA VAL A 400 -5.95 5.64 2.97
C VAL A 400 -6.73 4.83 1.93
N ARG A 401 -6.70 3.51 2.05
CA ARG A 401 -7.31 2.62 1.05
C ARG A 401 -7.98 1.37 1.60
N GLY A 402 -8.79 0.71 0.77
CA GLY A 402 -9.47 -0.53 1.10
C GLY A 402 -10.70 -0.31 1.97
N ALA A 403 -11.29 -1.41 2.46
CA ALA A 403 -12.44 -1.37 3.36
C ALA A 403 -12.08 -0.82 4.75
N ALA A 404 -12.02 0.51 4.87
CA ALA A 404 -11.89 1.27 6.11
C ALA A 404 -13.15 2.13 6.30
N ALA A 405 -13.73 2.07 7.49
CA ALA A 405 -14.91 2.88 7.85
C ALA A 405 -14.51 3.99 8.83
N GLY A 406 -15.02 5.20 8.60
CA GLY A 406 -14.88 6.36 9.47
C GLY A 406 -13.47 6.96 9.65
N PRO A 407 -12.49 6.86 8.72
CA PRO A 407 -11.15 7.37 8.98
C PRO A 407 -11.12 8.90 9.09
N GLU A 408 -10.55 9.42 10.18
CA GLU A 408 -10.44 10.86 10.46
C GLU A 408 -9.04 11.38 10.13
N LEU A 409 -8.96 12.32 9.19
CA LEU A 409 -7.73 12.99 8.76
C LEU A 409 -7.86 14.47 9.11
N THR A 410 -7.37 14.87 10.29
CA THR A 410 -7.57 16.21 10.84
C THR A 410 -6.26 16.98 11.06
N GLY A 411 -6.14 18.15 10.44
CA GLY A 411 -5.05 19.10 10.72
C GLY A 411 -3.67 18.66 10.27
N ASN A 412 -3.56 17.76 9.30
CA ASN A 412 -2.27 17.29 8.78
C ASN A 412 -1.71 18.29 7.76
N ALA A 413 -0.39 18.48 7.75
CA ALA A 413 0.34 19.25 6.74
C ALA A 413 1.07 18.28 5.80
N VAL A 414 0.87 18.42 4.49
CA VAL A 414 1.36 17.46 3.49
C VAL A 414 1.97 18.16 2.29
N ASP A 415 3.25 17.88 2.02
CA ASP A 415 4.02 18.37 0.88
C ASP A 415 4.57 17.18 0.07
N ALA A 416 3.94 16.86 -1.06
CA ALA A 416 4.24 15.67 -1.87
C ALA A 416 3.88 15.92 -3.34
N GLU A 417 4.78 15.57 -4.28
CA GLU A 417 4.61 15.91 -5.71
C GLU A 417 3.49 15.12 -6.41
N GLY A 418 3.21 13.88 -5.96
CA GLY A 418 2.20 12.99 -6.53
C GLY A 418 0.80 13.26 -6.00
N PHE A 419 0.30 12.36 -5.15
CA PHE A 419 -0.94 12.57 -4.40
C PHE A 419 -0.64 13.15 -3.02
N GLY A 420 -1.27 14.29 -2.69
CA GLY A 420 -1.21 14.86 -1.34
C GLY A 420 -1.94 13.98 -0.34
N ILE A 421 -3.28 13.96 -0.41
CA ILE A 421 -4.13 13.06 0.38
C ILE A 421 -5.01 12.23 -0.56
N ALA A 422 -4.85 10.91 -0.58
CA ALA A 422 -5.66 10.00 -1.38
C ALA A 422 -6.52 9.07 -0.50
N VAL A 423 -7.83 9.04 -0.78
CA VAL A 423 -8.82 8.15 -0.14
C VAL A 423 -9.43 7.27 -1.22
N ARG A 424 -9.25 5.94 -1.16
CA ARG A 424 -9.60 5.07 -2.30
C ARG A 424 -10.02 3.64 -1.98
N ASP A 425 -10.51 2.93 -3.00
CA ASP A 425 -10.67 1.46 -2.99
C ASP A 425 -11.66 0.94 -1.92
N GLY A 426 -12.80 1.61 -1.71
CA GLY A 426 -13.86 1.16 -0.80
C GLY A 426 -13.85 1.76 0.61
N VAL A 427 -13.13 2.85 0.83
CA VAL A 427 -13.21 3.62 2.08
C VAL A 427 -14.59 4.29 2.21
N THR A 428 -15.16 4.31 3.41
CA THR A 428 -16.48 4.93 3.68
C THR A 428 -16.44 5.88 4.87
N ASP A 429 -17.24 6.95 4.83
CA ASP A 429 -17.40 7.96 5.90
C ASP A 429 -16.08 8.65 6.33
N ALA A 430 -15.15 8.84 5.37
CA ALA A 430 -13.86 9.49 5.66
C ALA A 430 -14.03 10.98 5.96
N ARG A 431 -13.38 11.48 7.02
CA ARG A 431 -13.47 12.88 7.47
C ARG A 431 -12.14 13.59 7.29
N LEU A 432 -11.97 14.30 6.17
CA LEU A 432 -10.79 15.11 5.88
C LEU A 432 -11.10 16.55 6.30
N THR A 433 -10.45 17.04 7.36
CA THR A 433 -10.78 18.31 8.02
C THR A 433 -9.53 19.17 8.27
N GLY A 434 -9.53 20.42 7.82
CA GLY A 434 -8.53 21.41 8.24
C GLY A 434 -7.08 21.05 7.86
N ASN A 435 -6.89 20.21 6.85
CA ASN A 435 -5.56 19.81 6.38
C ASN A 435 -4.95 20.93 5.51
N SER A 436 -3.63 20.93 5.38
CA SER A 436 -2.90 21.78 4.44
C SER A 436 -2.15 20.89 3.46
N VAL A 437 -2.31 21.13 2.16
CA VAL A 437 -1.62 20.37 1.10
C VAL A 437 -0.91 21.31 0.14
N THR A 438 0.36 21.04 -0.13
CA THR A 438 1.24 21.85 -0.99
C THR A 438 1.88 21.01 -2.10
N SER A 439 2.27 21.67 -3.19
CA SER A 439 3.11 21.13 -4.28
C SER A 439 2.55 19.95 -5.09
N ALA A 440 1.35 19.46 -4.77
CA ALA A 440 0.85 18.17 -5.27
C ALA A 440 0.23 18.23 -6.67
N THR A 441 0.54 17.22 -7.50
CA THR A 441 -0.16 17.02 -8.79
C THR A 441 -1.67 16.87 -8.57
N VAL A 442 -2.07 16.10 -7.55
CA VAL A 442 -3.46 16.05 -7.08
C VAL A 442 -3.46 16.18 -5.56
N ALA A 443 -3.91 17.31 -5.05
CA ALA A 443 -3.81 17.62 -3.63
C ALA A 443 -4.76 16.76 -2.77
N VAL A 444 -6.01 16.57 -3.18
CA VAL A 444 -6.92 15.58 -2.59
C VAL A 444 -7.53 14.70 -3.68
N GLN A 445 -7.48 13.38 -3.51
CA GLN A 445 -8.18 12.41 -4.34
C GLN A 445 -9.20 11.61 -3.52
N VAL A 446 -10.40 11.43 -4.07
CA VAL A 446 -11.37 10.42 -3.62
C VAL A 446 -11.69 9.51 -4.82
N SER A 447 -11.36 8.22 -4.73
CA SER A 447 -11.56 7.25 -5.83
C SER A 447 -12.27 5.99 -5.38
N ASP A 448 -13.50 5.76 -5.85
CA ASP A 448 -14.34 4.62 -5.44
C ASP A 448 -14.48 4.52 -3.91
N ALA A 449 -14.73 5.67 -3.27
CA ALA A 449 -14.79 5.87 -1.83
C ALA A 449 -15.72 7.05 -1.48
N ALA A 450 -16.21 7.11 -0.24
CA ALA A 450 -17.08 8.19 0.25
C ALA A 450 -16.37 9.02 1.35
N ALA A 451 -16.31 10.35 1.16
CA ALA A 451 -15.58 11.26 2.06
C ALA A 451 -16.24 12.65 2.20
N THR A 452 -16.11 13.26 3.37
CA THR A 452 -16.27 14.71 3.56
C THR A 452 -14.89 15.37 3.57
N VAL A 453 -14.59 16.17 2.55
CA VAL A 453 -13.39 17.01 2.43
C VAL A 453 -13.78 18.44 2.80
N ARG A 454 -13.37 18.92 3.97
CA ARG A 454 -13.74 20.25 4.47
C ARG A 454 -12.60 21.02 5.10
N ASP A 455 -12.76 22.35 5.13
CA ASP A 455 -11.86 23.32 5.75
C ASP A 455 -10.39 23.18 5.28
N THR A 456 -10.14 22.47 4.17
CA THR A 456 -8.80 22.08 3.72
C THR A 456 -8.23 23.19 2.84
N THR A 457 -6.96 23.53 3.08
CA THR A 457 -6.21 24.51 2.30
C THR A 457 -5.29 23.78 1.32
N VAL A 458 -5.35 24.16 0.05
CA VAL A 458 -4.48 23.67 -1.01
C VAL A 458 -3.75 24.85 -1.63
N SER A 459 -2.42 24.77 -1.75
CA SER A 459 -1.63 25.69 -2.57
C SER A 459 -0.77 24.94 -3.59
N ASP A 460 -0.46 25.62 -4.70
CA ASP A 460 0.53 25.20 -5.69
C ASP A 460 0.28 23.80 -6.30
N ALA A 461 -0.99 23.36 -6.30
CA ALA A 461 -1.37 22.09 -6.89
C ALA A 461 -1.34 22.15 -8.42
N ALA A 462 -0.77 21.13 -9.08
CA ALA A 462 -0.39 21.18 -10.51
C ALA A 462 -1.32 20.43 -11.48
N ARG A 463 -2.51 20.00 -11.03
CA ARG A 463 -3.58 19.49 -11.91
C ARG A 463 -4.96 19.66 -11.32
N TYR A 464 -5.17 19.19 -10.08
CA TYR A 464 -6.46 19.23 -9.39
C TYR A 464 -6.28 19.52 -7.90
N GLY A 465 -7.06 20.46 -7.35
CA GLY A 465 -7.13 20.68 -5.91
C GLY A 465 -7.86 19.53 -5.20
N VAL A 466 -9.05 19.17 -5.70
CA VAL A 466 -9.78 17.96 -5.32
C VAL A 466 -10.17 17.18 -6.58
N SER A 467 -10.02 15.86 -6.58
CA SER A 467 -10.34 15.00 -7.73
C SER A 467 -11.19 13.82 -7.32
N LEU A 468 -12.39 13.72 -7.90
CA LEU A 468 -13.39 12.69 -7.60
C LEU A 468 -13.52 11.70 -8.78
N VAL A 469 -13.36 10.41 -8.50
CA VAL A 469 -13.22 9.36 -9.52
C VAL A 469 -14.05 8.13 -9.13
N GLY A 470 -14.79 7.55 -10.07
CA GLY A 470 -15.53 6.31 -9.85
C GLY A 470 -16.72 6.48 -8.89
N ALA A 471 -17.00 5.46 -8.10
CA ALA A 471 -18.16 5.39 -7.21
C ALA A 471 -17.95 6.20 -5.92
N VAL A 472 -18.30 7.50 -5.96
CA VAL A 472 -18.10 8.46 -4.86
C VAL A 472 -19.40 8.97 -4.22
N ASP A 473 -20.43 8.13 -4.19
CA ASP A 473 -21.76 8.50 -3.67
C ASP A 473 -21.69 8.93 -2.19
N GLY A 474 -22.37 10.03 -1.86
CA GLY A 474 -22.33 10.62 -0.52
C GLY A 474 -21.09 11.49 -0.23
N THR A 475 -20.22 11.71 -1.21
CA THR A 475 -19.03 12.57 -1.03
C THR A 475 -19.41 14.05 -0.97
N ALA A 476 -18.81 14.78 -0.05
CA ALA A 476 -18.98 16.23 0.10
C ALA A 476 -17.63 16.95 0.07
N VAL A 477 -17.55 18.07 -0.65
CA VAL A 477 -16.38 18.94 -0.74
C VAL A 477 -16.82 20.34 -0.36
N GLU A 478 -16.49 20.77 0.86
CA GLU A 478 -17.12 21.93 1.50
C GLU A 478 -16.12 22.93 2.10
N ALA A 479 -16.31 24.23 1.87
CA ALA A 479 -15.54 25.32 2.50
C ALA A 479 -13.99 25.20 2.38
N ASN A 480 -13.49 24.56 1.32
CA ASN A 480 -12.05 24.42 1.08
C ASN A 480 -11.49 25.63 0.34
N LEU A 481 -10.22 25.99 0.60
CA LEU A 481 -9.49 27.02 -0.13
C LEU A 481 -8.54 26.34 -1.13
N LEU A 482 -8.74 26.57 -2.41
CA LEU A 482 -8.09 25.83 -3.51
C LEU A 482 -7.30 26.78 -4.42
N ALA A 483 -5.97 26.79 -4.25
CA ALA A 483 -5.04 27.50 -5.13
C ALA A 483 -4.09 26.54 -5.88
N GLY A 484 -3.71 26.91 -7.09
CA GLY A 484 -2.90 26.06 -7.98
C GLY A 484 -3.13 26.35 -9.46
N SER A 485 -2.66 25.46 -10.32
CA SER A 485 -2.85 25.50 -11.76
C SER A 485 -3.29 24.15 -12.33
N GLY A 486 -4.12 24.18 -13.37
CA GLY A 486 -4.55 22.98 -14.09
C GLY A 486 -6.03 23.00 -14.49
N PRO A 487 -6.56 21.89 -15.05
CA PRO A 487 -7.87 21.89 -15.71
C PRO A 487 -9.07 22.23 -14.82
N ALA A 488 -9.02 21.96 -13.50
CA ALA A 488 -10.08 22.33 -12.57
C ALA A 488 -9.60 22.32 -11.10
N ALA A 489 -10.09 23.26 -10.29
CA ALA A 489 -9.91 23.22 -8.83
C ALA A 489 -10.57 21.97 -8.21
N VAL A 490 -11.75 21.59 -8.72
CA VAL A 490 -12.47 20.36 -8.35
C VAL A 490 -12.83 19.59 -9.62
N ASP A 491 -12.27 18.39 -9.80
CA ASP A 491 -12.62 17.50 -10.91
C ASP A 491 -13.74 16.52 -10.53
N VAL A 492 -14.83 16.54 -11.32
CA VAL A 492 -15.97 15.63 -11.21
C VAL A 492 -16.27 14.88 -12.51
N HIS A 493 -15.47 15.05 -13.57
CA HIS A 493 -15.76 14.49 -14.90
C HIS A 493 -15.64 12.96 -14.96
N ARG A 494 -15.09 12.35 -13.91
CA ARG A 494 -14.84 10.90 -13.80
C ARG A 494 -15.68 10.23 -12.70
N VAL A 495 -16.65 10.95 -12.14
CA VAL A 495 -17.64 10.43 -11.18
C VAL A 495 -18.59 9.44 -11.86
N ALA A 496 -18.92 8.34 -11.18
CA ALA A 496 -19.83 7.32 -11.69
C ALA A 496 -21.28 7.82 -11.84
N VAL A 497 -21.97 7.32 -12.86
CA VAL A 497 -23.38 7.67 -13.11
C VAL A 497 -24.26 7.20 -11.94
N GLY A 498 -24.87 8.16 -11.25
CA GLY A 498 -25.74 7.92 -10.10
C GLY A 498 -25.13 8.25 -8.74
N SER A 499 -23.83 8.56 -8.66
CA SER A 499 -23.22 9.09 -7.44
C SER A 499 -23.65 10.54 -7.18
N ASN A 500 -24.13 10.81 -5.98
CA ASN A 500 -24.50 12.13 -5.49
C ASN A 500 -23.29 12.76 -4.80
N VAL A 501 -22.92 13.96 -5.22
CA VAL A 501 -21.78 14.72 -4.68
C VAL A 501 -22.22 16.13 -4.32
N THR A 502 -21.86 16.59 -3.13
CA THR A 502 -22.14 17.96 -2.65
C THR A 502 -20.90 18.83 -2.81
N LEU A 503 -21.02 19.98 -3.49
CA LEU A 503 -19.96 20.96 -3.67
C LEU A 503 -20.43 22.33 -3.14
N THR A 504 -19.89 22.80 -2.02
CA THR A 504 -20.50 23.91 -1.25
C THR A 504 -19.45 24.86 -0.67
N GLY A 505 -19.51 26.16 -1.01
CA GLY A 505 -18.70 27.19 -0.35
C GLY A 505 -17.18 27.12 -0.55
N ASN A 506 -16.67 26.29 -1.47
CA ASN A 506 -15.24 26.23 -1.78
C ASN A 506 -14.79 27.52 -2.48
N ASP A 507 -13.66 28.08 -2.05
CA ASP A 507 -13.00 29.21 -2.69
C ASP A 507 -11.93 28.70 -3.66
N ALA A 508 -12.13 28.98 -4.95
CA ALA A 508 -11.19 28.67 -6.04
C ALA A 508 -10.65 29.93 -6.71
N THR A 509 -10.70 31.10 -6.05
CA THR A 509 -10.18 32.36 -6.60
C THR A 509 -8.66 32.35 -6.81
N GLY A 510 -7.93 31.49 -6.09
CA GLY A 510 -6.51 31.19 -6.31
C GLY A 510 -6.22 30.16 -7.39
N TRP A 511 -7.23 29.64 -8.11
CA TRP A 511 -7.03 28.63 -9.14
C TRP A 511 -6.82 29.23 -10.53
N THR A 512 -5.81 28.75 -11.24
CA THR A 512 -5.50 29.14 -12.63
C THR A 512 -5.82 28.00 -13.60
N VAL A 513 -6.67 28.26 -14.59
CA VAL A 513 -7.09 27.25 -15.58
C VAL A 513 -6.15 27.28 -16.78
N ASP A 514 -5.13 26.42 -16.76
CA ASP A 514 -4.06 26.35 -17.79
C ASP A 514 -4.55 25.93 -19.19
N ARG A 515 -5.84 25.63 -19.35
CA ARG A 515 -6.47 25.32 -20.63
C ARG A 515 -7.81 26.04 -20.76
N ASP A 516 -7.76 27.25 -21.27
CA ASP A 516 -8.90 27.85 -21.95
C ASP A 516 -9.11 27.08 -23.26
N ASP A 517 -10.03 26.11 -23.26
CA ASP A 517 -10.29 25.22 -24.41
C ASP A 517 -10.56 26.00 -25.71
N VAL A 518 -11.16 27.20 -25.61
CA VAL A 518 -11.41 28.07 -26.76
C VAL A 518 -10.09 28.51 -27.40
N ALA A 519 -9.08 28.86 -26.60
CA ALA A 519 -7.75 29.21 -27.09
C ALA A 519 -7.00 27.99 -27.64
N TYR A 520 -7.10 26.83 -26.99
CA TYR A 520 -6.49 25.58 -27.48
C TYR A 520 -7.08 25.17 -28.84
N TRP A 521 -8.40 25.13 -28.99
CA TRP A 521 -9.04 24.79 -30.27
C TRP A 521 -8.78 25.85 -31.35
N ALA A 522 -8.71 27.14 -30.99
CA ALA A 522 -8.35 28.20 -31.94
C ALA A 522 -6.92 28.05 -32.46
N ALA A 523 -5.93 27.83 -31.58
CA ALA A 523 -4.54 27.60 -31.96
C ALA A 523 -4.39 26.31 -32.78
N TYR A 524 -4.99 25.20 -32.32
CA TYR A 524 -4.94 23.92 -33.02
C TYR A 524 -5.52 24.00 -34.44
N VAL A 525 -6.59 24.77 -34.66
CA VAL A 525 -7.18 25.01 -36.00
C VAL A 525 -6.32 25.91 -36.88
N VAL A 526 -5.55 26.85 -36.30
CA VAL A 526 -4.57 27.68 -37.02
C VAL A 526 -3.37 26.85 -37.46
N ASP A 527 -2.82 26.02 -36.58
CA ASP A 527 -1.65 25.18 -36.85
C ASP A 527 -1.98 23.96 -37.74
N HIS A 528 -3.22 23.46 -37.67
CA HIS A 528 -3.70 22.32 -38.45
C HIS A 528 -4.88 22.72 -39.38
N PRO A 529 -4.66 23.59 -40.38
CA PRO A 529 -5.74 24.11 -41.24
C PRO A 529 -6.45 23.02 -42.06
N LEU A 530 -5.82 21.85 -42.23
CA LEU A 530 -6.42 20.66 -42.84
C LEU A 530 -7.60 20.09 -42.02
N VAL A 531 -7.69 20.37 -40.71
CA VAL A 531 -8.82 19.95 -39.87
C VAL A 531 -10.13 20.53 -40.40
N LEU A 532 -10.14 21.80 -40.81
CA LEU A 532 -11.31 22.45 -41.42
C LEU A 532 -11.71 21.80 -42.75
N LEU A 533 -10.72 21.38 -43.56
CA LEU A 533 -10.96 20.65 -44.81
C LEU A 533 -11.60 19.28 -44.55
N TRP A 534 -11.09 18.52 -43.58
CA TRP A 534 -11.66 17.23 -43.21
C TRP A 534 -13.08 17.37 -42.62
N LEU A 535 -13.32 18.39 -41.80
CA LEU A 535 -14.65 18.73 -41.27
C LEU A 535 -15.64 19.04 -42.40
N LEU A 536 -15.22 19.84 -43.40
CA LEU A 536 -16.00 20.14 -44.59
C LEU A 536 -16.31 18.89 -45.41
N ILE A 537 -15.33 18.02 -45.64
CA ILE A 537 -15.48 16.74 -46.37
C ILE A 537 -16.49 15.84 -45.66
N LEU A 538 -16.46 15.74 -44.33
CA LEU A 538 -17.43 15.00 -43.52
C LEU A 538 -18.83 15.63 -43.52
N LEU A 539 -18.93 16.95 -43.70
CA LEU A 539 -20.20 17.67 -43.80
C LEU A 539 -20.94 17.40 -45.12
N VAL A 540 -20.23 17.12 -46.22
CA VAL A 540 -20.83 16.81 -47.53
C VAL A 540 -21.81 15.63 -47.51
N PRO A 541 -21.46 14.41 -47.03
CA PRO A 541 -22.40 13.30 -46.98
C PRO A 541 -23.57 13.55 -46.02
N VAL A 542 -23.33 14.23 -44.89
CA VAL A 542 -24.40 14.59 -43.94
C VAL A 542 -25.39 15.55 -44.59
N ALA A 543 -24.90 16.61 -45.24
CA ALA A 543 -25.72 17.57 -45.97
C ALA A 543 -26.49 16.91 -47.14
N ALA A 544 -25.85 15.98 -47.86
CA ALA A 544 -26.50 15.19 -48.90
C ALA A 544 -27.63 14.32 -48.34
N GLN A 545 -27.40 13.65 -47.20
CA GLN A 545 -28.39 12.78 -46.54
C GLN A 545 -29.57 13.59 -45.97
N VAL A 546 -29.32 14.77 -45.39
CA VAL A 546 -30.37 15.72 -44.97
C VAL A 546 -31.16 16.21 -46.19
N ARG A 547 -30.50 16.62 -47.27
CA ARG A 547 -31.15 17.09 -48.51
C ARG A 547 -31.96 15.98 -49.20
N ALA A 548 -31.51 14.73 -49.11
CA ALA A 548 -32.27 13.55 -49.56
C ALA A 548 -33.53 13.32 -48.73
N ARG A 549 -33.43 13.36 -47.38
CA ARG A 549 -34.58 13.26 -46.46
C ARG A 549 -35.62 14.37 -46.71
N ILE A 550 -35.17 15.61 -46.95
CA ILE A 550 -36.06 16.74 -47.30
C ILE A 550 -36.74 16.50 -48.66
N ARG A 551 -35.99 16.10 -49.70
CA ARG A 551 -36.56 15.79 -51.03
C ARG A 551 -37.55 14.62 -51.00
N ALA A 552 -37.32 13.61 -50.16
CA ALA A 552 -38.26 12.51 -49.96
C ALA A 552 -39.59 12.99 -49.36
N ARG A 553 -39.55 13.86 -48.33
CA ARG A 553 -40.75 14.48 -47.75
C ARG A 553 -41.51 15.33 -48.77
N VAL A 554 -40.83 16.13 -49.59
CA VAL A 554 -41.49 16.94 -50.63
C VAL A 554 -42.15 16.07 -51.71
N ARG A 555 -41.53 14.96 -52.13
CA ARG A 555 -42.13 14.02 -53.08
C ARG A 555 -43.38 13.32 -52.54
N ALA A 556 -43.47 13.09 -51.24
CA ALA A 556 -44.69 12.54 -50.62
C ALA A 556 -45.90 13.49 -50.64
N VAL A 557 -45.68 14.80 -50.88
CA VAL A 557 -46.74 15.83 -50.99
C VAL A 557 -47.20 16.02 -52.44
N VAL A 558 -46.48 15.47 -53.43
CA VAL A 558 -46.80 15.63 -54.87
C VAL A 558 -46.94 14.25 -55.52
N ALA A 559 -48.05 13.57 -55.18
CA ALA A 559 -48.58 12.42 -55.90
C ALA A 559 -49.92 12.80 -56.53
N THR A 560 -50.16 12.42 -57.79
CA THR A 560 -51.26 12.93 -58.62
C THR A 560 -52.62 12.27 -58.37
N PRO A 561 -53.75 12.98 -58.57
CA PRO A 561 -55.09 12.49 -58.27
C PRO A 561 -55.70 11.68 -59.43
N TYR A 562 -55.88 10.37 -59.25
CA TYR A 562 -56.83 9.54 -60.02
C TYR A 562 -57.29 8.34 -59.16
N PRO A 563 -58.59 8.00 -59.12
CA PRO A 563 -59.09 6.86 -58.34
C PRO A 563 -59.05 5.55 -59.15
N PRO A 564 -58.56 4.44 -58.58
CA PRO A 564 -58.86 3.09 -59.06
C PRO A 564 -60.32 2.72 -58.75
N LEU A 565 -60.93 1.88 -59.59
CA LEU A 565 -62.31 1.40 -59.43
C LEU A 565 -62.37 0.13 -58.57
N ASP A 566 -63.39 0.02 -57.73
CA ASP A 566 -63.76 -1.23 -57.04
C ASP A 566 -64.33 -2.27 -58.01
N GLY A 567 -64.00 -3.56 -57.83
CA GLY A 567 -64.67 -4.65 -58.55
C GLY A 567 -64.03 -6.04 -58.45
N VAL A 568 -64.83 -7.01 -57.99
CA VAL A 568 -64.61 -8.49 -57.99
C VAL A 568 -63.75 -9.07 -56.83
N PRO A 569 -64.37 -9.88 -55.93
CA PRO A 569 -63.69 -10.59 -54.82
C PRO A 569 -63.58 -12.13 -55.11
N PRO A 570 -63.38 -13.08 -54.17
CA PRO A 570 -62.15 -13.90 -54.22
C PRO A 570 -62.36 -15.44 -54.22
N VAL A 571 -61.30 -16.20 -54.56
CA VAL A 571 -61.23 -17.68 -54.39
C VAL A 571 -59.82 -18.07 -53.90
N PRO A 572 -59.66 -19.03 -52.93
CA PRO A 572 -58.38 -19.34 -52.30
C PRO A 572 -57.74 -20.67 -52.85
N PRO A 573 -56.91 -21.46 -52.13
CA PRO A 573 -55.55 -21.75 -52.58
C PRO A 573 -55.29 -23.21 -53.04
N ALA A 574 -54.20 -23.42 -53.77
CA ALA A 574 -53.71 -24.77 -54.11
C ALA A 574 -52.16 -24.86 -54.17
N THR A 575 -51.60 -25.80 -53.41
CA THR A 575 -50.31 -26.49 -53.63
C THR A 575 -50.56 -27.76 -54.48
N PRO A 576 -49.54 -28.51 -54.99
CA PRO A 576 -48.09 -28.41 -54.77
C PRO A 576 -47.19 -28.49 -56.04
N ALA A 577 -45.86 -28.44 -55.80
CA ALA A 577 -44.77 -29.13 -56.52
C ALA A 577 -44.47 -28.81 -58.02
N LEU A 578 -43.21 -28.43 -58.29
CA LEU A 578 -42.18 -29.35 -58.81
C LEU A 578 -40.77 -28.71 -58.74
N ALA A 579 -39.72 -29.53 -58.87
CA ALA A 579 -38.31 -29.11 -58.83
C ALA A 579 -37.70 -28.99 -60.24
N PRO A 580 -36.45 -28.49 -60.36
CA PRO A 580 -35.48 -29.29 -61.13
C PRO A 580 -34.03 -29.33 -60.57
N LEU A 581 -33.51 -30.56 -60.52
CA LEU A 581 -32.18 -31.02 -60.98
C LEU A 581 -30.87 -30.41 -60.43
N ASP A 582 -30.21 -31.23 -59.60
CA ASP A 582 -28.84 -31.75 -59.75
C ASP A 582 -27.66 -30.85 -60.16
N ARG A 583 -26.64 -30.86 -59.28
CA ARG A 583 -25.22 -30.95 -59.67
C ARG A 583 -24.49 -31.98 -58.81
N ILE A 584 -23.93 -33.01 -59.45
CA ILE A 584 -23.06 -34.01 -58.82
C ILE A 584 -21.61 -33.75 -59.23
N ALA A 585 -20.72 -33.51 -58.26
CA ALA A 585 -19.27 -33.84 -58.28
C ALA A 585 -18.56 -33.28 -57.01
N LEU A 586 -17.50 -33.89 -56.46
CA LEU A 586 -17.02 -35.27 -56.51
C LEU A 586 -15.91 -35.47 -55.44
N ALA A 587 -16.07 -36.45 -54.55
CA ALA A 587 -15.02 -36.97 -53.63
C ALA A 587 -14.46 -35.93 -52.60
N ARG A 588 -13.62 -36.29 -51.61
CA ARG A 588 -12.88 -37.54 -51.34
C ARG A 588 -12.71 -37.73 -49.82
N ALA A 589 -12.63 -38.97 -49.33
CA ALA A 589 -12.53 -39.28 -47.90
C ALA A 589 -11.19 -39.91 -47.51
N VAL A 590 -10.68 -39.53 -46.33
CA VAL A 590 -9.60 -40.15 -45.53
C VAL A 590 -10.00 -39.89 -44.06
N ALA A 591 -10.49 -40.89 -43.33
CA ALA A 591 -9.77 -41.72 -42.34
C ALA A 591 -9.10 -40.91 -41.20
N ALA A 592 -9.15 -41.34 -39.92
CA ALA A 592 -9.33 -42.70 -39.41
C ALA A 592 -10.06 -42.82 -38.04
N ARG A 593 -10.50 -44.06 -37.76
CA ARG A 593 -10.60 -44.82 -36.47
C ARG A 593 -10.32 -44.05 -35.16
N GLY A 594 -11.07 -44.22 -34.05
CA GLY A 594 -12.28 -45.01 -33.78
C GLY A 594 -12.29 -45.74 -32.41
N THR A 595 -13.49 -45.99 -31.85
CA THR A 595 -13.79 -46.75 -30.58
C THR A 595 -13.36 -46.05 -29.26
N THR A 596 -13.98 -46.26 -28.08
CA THR A 596 -14.96 -47.27 -27.60
C THR A 596 -16.14 -46.71 -26.75
N SER A 597 -17.19 -47.53 -26.58
CA SER A 597 -18.07 -47.70 -25.39
C SER A 597 -18.87 -46.53 -24.74
N ARG A 598 -20.20 -46.61 -24.93
CA ARG A 598 -21.33 -46.17 -24.05
C ARG A 598 -21.62 -47.29 -22.99
N PRO A 599 -22.69 -47.30 -22.13
CA PRO A 599 -23.69 -46.28 -21.73
C PRO A 599 -24.07 -46.20 -20.22
N GLY A 600 -24.88 -45.20 -19.83
CA GLY A 600 -25.67 -45.14 -18.57
C GLY A 600 -26.74 -44.02 -18.61
N HIS A 601 -27.96 -44.23 -18.10
CA HIS A 601 -29.15 -43.34 -18.31
C HIS A 601 -30.34 -43.72 -17.38
N PRO A 602 -31.48 -42.95 -17.21
CA PRO A 602 -31.80 -41.70 -17.91
C PRO A 602 -32.41 -40.40 -17.25
N PRO A 603 -33.03 -40.28 -16.05
CA PRO A 603 -34.24 -39.42 -15.90
C PRO A 603 -34.02 -37.99 -15.33
N VAL A 604 -34.77 -36.89 -15.59
CA VAL A 604 -36.11 -36.61 -16.22
C VAL A 604 -37.31 -36.65 -15.23
N PRO A 605 -38.23 -35.63 -15.11
CA PRO A 605 -38.31 -34.26 -15.68
C PRO A 605 -38.73 -33.16 -14.61
N PRO A 606 -39.56 -32.11 -14.87
CA PRO A 606 -39.41 -30.92 -15.74
C PRO A 606 -39.60 -29.55 -14.99
N HIS A 607 -39.23 -28.40 -15.60
CA HIS A 607 -40.15 -27.27 -15.97
C HIS A 607 -39.48 -25.90 -16.31
N ARG A 608 -40.09 -25.20 -17.27
CA ARG A 608 -40.07 -23.73 -17.55
C ARG A 608 -41.26 -23.05 -16.81
N PRO A 609 -41.44 -21.71 -16.72
CA PRO A 609 -40.85 -20.63 -17.57
C PRO A 609 -40.43 -19.28 -16.89
N ALA A 610 -39.76 -18.46 -17.70
CA ALA A 610 -39.82 -16.99 -17.87
C ALA A 610 -40.31 -15.99 -16.77
N ALA A 611 -39.45 -14.98 -16.58
CA ALA A 611 -39.73 -13.53 -16.66
C ALA A 611 -40.67 -12.80 -15.67
N GLY A 612 -40.06 -11.88 -14.90
CA GLY A 612 -40.43 -10.45 -14.92
C GLY A 612 -41.38 -9.90 -13.84
N ALA A 613 -40.85 -9.00 -13.00
CA ALA A 613 -41.52 -7.75 -12.61
C ALA A 613 -40.57 -6.82 -11.82
N THR A 614 -40.34 -5.61 -12.31
CA THR A 614 -39.76 -4.51 -11.51
C THR A 614 -40.82 -4.01 -10.52
N ARG A 615 -40.43 -3.61 -9.30
CA ARG A 615 -41.33 -2.91 -8.38
C ARG A 615 -40.72 -1.61 -7.87
N VAL A 616 -41.31 -0.49 -8.29
CA VAL A 616 -41.08 0.85 -7.76
C VAL A 616 -42.23 1.19 -6.82
N THR A 617 -41.96 1.87 -5.71
CA THR A 617 -42.97 2.39 -4.78
C THR A 617 -42.51 3.76 -4.28
N VAL A 618 -43.35 4.79 -4.40
CA VAL A 618 -43.06 6.18 -3.99
C VAL A 618 -44.37 6.87 -3.59
N VAL A 619 -44.30 7.86 -2.67
CA VAL A 619 -45.34 8.83 -2.22
C VAL A 619 -46.65 8.28 -1.62
N PRO A 620 -47.40 9.06 -0.80
CA PRO A 620 -47.15 10.43 -0.31
C PRO A 620 -47.02 10.55 1.23
N ALA A 621 -46.94 11.79 1.71
CA ALA A 621 -46.97 12.17 3.13
C ALA A 621 -48.34 12.81 3.52
N ASP A 622 -48.36 13.50 4.67
CA ASP A 622 -49.42 14.36 5.24
C ASP A 622 -50.60 13.69 5.96
N GLU A 623 -50.44 13.49 7.28
CA GLU A 623 -51.21 14.21 8.32
C GLU A 623 -50.35 14.40 9.60
#